data_AF-A0A183GI26-F1
#
_entry.id   AF-A0A183GI26-F1
#
_cell.length_a   1.000
_cell.length_b   1.000
_cell.length_c   1.000
_cell.angle_alpha   90.00
_cell.angle_beta   90.00
_cell.angle_gamma   90.00
#
_symmetry.space_group_name_H-M   'P 1'
#
loop_
_entity.id
_entity.type
_entity.pdbx_description
1 polymer ?
#
loop_
_entity_poly.entity_id
_entity_poly.type
_entity_poly.pdbx_seq_one_letter_code
_entity_poly.pdbx_strand_id
1 'polypeptide(L)'
;LTKNVRASSGGIGWSNFLIQLGNGELQNDSNEVKVPDDMLSSVDIADEIFGDIVSLEDMSAAVGKAILTPRNIDFLEMNNKVLSKLPEQEKIYRSIDEVMNDETEANNDTEYSLEFLNSLTPQGYPPHELHLKKGAVIMLLRNLRVNQGLCNGTRLTVEHMDRYILGCKIATGANKGQYVLIPRIIFRPPAYDTSPCRFKRKRFPVRLAYAMTINKSQGQTFNWVETYRLQKSKLRVVQSMVTGADDKVI
;
A
#
# COMPACT_ATOMS: atom_id res chain seq x y z
N LEU A 1 21.37 -14.03 -15.00
CA LEU A 1 21.10 -12.73 -15.68
C LEU A 1 22.41 -11.93 -15.75
N THR A 2 22.73 -11.23 -16.84
CA THR A 2 24.03 -10.50 -16.98
C THR A 2 23.96 -8.99 -16.81
N LYS A 3 22.76 -8.37 -16.82
CA LYS A 3 22.60 -6.92 -16.62
C LYS A 3 21.23 -6.59 -16.02
N ASN A 4 21.20 -5.81 -14.94
CA ASN A 4 19.96 -5.28 -14.38
C ASN A 4 19.72 -3.85 -14.93
N VAL A 5 18.90 -3.76 -15.99
CA VAL A 5 18.65 -2.49 -16.70
C VAL A 5 17.96 -1.43 -15.83
N ARG A 6 17.35 -1.83 -14.71
CA ARG A 6 16.57 -0.94 -13.84
C ARG A 6 17.25 -0.57 -12.52
N ALA A 7 18.38 -1.21 -12.19
CA ALA A 7 19.29 -0.79 -11.12
C ALA A 7 20.41 0.14 -11.62
N SER A 8 20.37 0.50 -12.91
CA SER A 8 21.40 1.28 -13.61
C SER A 8 21.63 2.68 -13.01
N SER A 9 20.62 3.28 -12.37
CA SER A 9 20.71 4.56 -11.66
C SER A 9 21.21 4.45 -10.21
N GLY A 10 21.24 3.25 -9.62
CA GLY A 10 21.71 3.00 -8.24
C GLY A 10 23.22 2.79 -8.13
N GLY A 11 23.95 2.95 -9.23
CA GLY A 11 25.39 2.70 -9.32
C GLY A 11 25.75 1.24 -9.60
N ILE A 12 26.97 1.04 -10.10
CA ILE A 12 27.48 -0.27 -10.52
C ILE A 12 27.51 -1.26 -9.34
N GLY A 13 27.83 -0.78 -8.13
CA GLY A 13 27.86 -1.59 -6.90
C GLY A 13 26.50 -2.21 -6.55
N TRP A 14 25.42 -1.41 -6.60
CA TRP A 14 24.06 -1.88 -6.35
C TRP A 14 23.59 -2.89 -7.39
N SER A 15 23.82 -2.60 -8.67
CA SER A 15 23.45 -3.51 -9.76
C SER A 15 24.16 -4.86 -9.63
N ASN A 16 25.44 -4.86 -9.26
CA ASN A 16 26.21 -6.10 -9.08
C ASN A 16 25.74 -6.89 -7.85
N PHE A 17 25.50 -6.21 -6.72
CA PHE A 17 24.94 -6.85 -5.52
C PHE A 17 23.61 -7.56 -5.82
N LEU A 18 22.69 -6.90 -6.54
CA LEU A 18 21.42 -7.52 -6.92
C LEU A 18 21.58 -8.71 -7.87
N ILE A 19 22.56 -8.68 -8.78
CA ILE A 19 22.84 -9.81 -9.68
C ILE A 19 23.37 -11.00 -8.88
N GLN A 20 24.36 -10.78 -8.01
CA GLN A 20 24.93 -11.83 -7.16
C GLN A 20 23.88 -12.42 -6.21
N LEU A 21 23.03 -11.55 -5.63
CA LEU A 21 21.88 -11.98 -4.83
C LEU A 21 20.91 -12.85 -5.62
N GLY A 22 20.55 -12.43 -6.83
CA GLY A 22 19.64 -13.15 -7.71
C GLY A 22 20.20 -14.48 -8.23
N ASN A 23 21.52 -14.60 -8.34
CA ASN A 23 22.20 -15.84 -8.70
C ASN A 23 22.43 -16.78 -7.50
N GLY A 24 22.10 -16.36 -6.28
CA GLY A 24 22.35 -17.14 -5.06
C GLY A 24 23.80 -17.12 -4.56
N GLU A 25 24.65 -16.27 -5.13
CA GLU A 25 26.10 -16.22 -4.85
C GLU A 25 26.42 -15.59 -3.49
N LEU A 26 25.46 -14.89 -2.88
CA LEU A 26 25.63 -14.17 -1.61
C LEU A 26 25.08 -14.93 -0.39
N GLN A 27 24.53 -16.12 -0.60
CA GLN A 27 23.99 -16.94 0.49
C GLN A 27 25.10 -17.69 1.21
N ASN A 28 25.09 -17.65 2.53
CA ASN A 28 25.93 -18.52 3.36
C ASN A 28 25.31 -19.93 3.49
N ASP A 29 26.02 -20.83 4.17
CA ASP A 29 25.56 -22.21 4.41
C ASP A 29 24.22 -22.31 5.18
N SER A 30 23.79 -21.21 5.80
CA SER A 30 22.51 -21.07 6.51
C SER A 30 21.41 -20.43 5.65
N ASN A 31 21.63 -20.23 4.34
CA ASN A 31 20.75 -19.50 3.42
C ASN A 31 20.49 -18.04 3.82
N GLU A 32 21.43 -17.41 4.52
CA GLU A 32 21.37 -16.01 4.91
C GLU A 32 22.27 -15.16 4.01
N VAL A 33 21.86 -13.91 3.80
CA VAL A 33 22.62 -12.94 3.02
C VAL A 33 23.00 -11.79 3.94
N LYS A 34 24.29 -11.46 3.97
CA LYS A 34 24.77 -10.27 4.68
C LYS A 34 24.50 -9.03 3.83
N VAL A 35 23.68 -8.12 4.36
CA VAL A 35 23.42 -6.82 3.74
C VAL A 35 24.56 -5.86 4.10
N PRO A 36 25.14 -5.14 3.12
CA PRO A 36 26.12 -4.09 3.36
C PRO A 36 25.60 -3.01 4.33
N ASP A 37 26.46 -2.52 5.23
CA ASP A 37 26.05 -1.57 6.28
C ASP A 37 25.58 -0.21 5.72
N ASP A 38 26.06 0.18 4.55
CA ASP A 38 25.63 1.37 3.80
C ASP A 38 24.21 1.24 3.20
N MET A 39 23.65 0.03 3.17
CA MET A 39 22.28 -0.24 2.74
C MET A 39 21.29 -0.34 3.91
N LEU A 40 21.78 -0.16 5.14
CA LEU A 40 20.96 -0.17 6.35
C LEU A 40 20.69 1.26 6.79
N SER A 41 19.40 1.59 6.94
CA SER A 41 19.00 2.82 7.62
C SER A 41 19.52 2.82 9.06
N SER A 42 20.19 3.91 9.44
CA SER A 42 20.73 4.12 10.79
C SER A 42 19.76 4.84 11.73
N VAL A 43 18.63 5.30 11.20
CA VAL A 43 17.59 6.06 11.90
C VAL A 43 16.23 5.42 11.68
N ASP A 44 15.15 6.05 12.16
CA ASP A 44 13.82 5.56 11.83
C ASP A 44 13.51 5.81 10.35
N ILE A 45 13.13 4.75 9.64
CA ILE A 45 12.88 4.78 8.19
C ILE A 45 11.79 5.80 7.78
N ALA A 46 10.83 6.09 8.66
CA ALA A 46 9.80 7.08 8.38
C ALA A 46 10.36 8.50 8.50
N ASP A 47 11.34 8.72 9.38
CA ASP A 47 12.07 9.97 9.51
C ASP A 47 13.02 10.16 8.33
N GLU A 48 13.74 9.11 7.92
CA GLU A 48 14.67 9.18 6.78
C GLU A 48 13.98 9.52 5.46
N ILE A 49 12.87 8.84 5.15
CA ILE A 49 12.22 9.00 3.84
C ILE A 49 11.28 10.20 3.81
N PHE A 50 10.58 10.43 4.91
CA PHE A 50 9.43 11.34 4.99
C PHE A 50 9.58 12.43 6.05
N GLY A 51 10.72 12.53 6.75
CA GLY A 51 10.97 13.54 7.78
C GLY A 51 11.07 14.96 7.23
N ASP A 52 11.52 15.12 5.98
CA ASP A 52 11.65 16.42 5.32
C ASP A 52 10.31 16.97 4.76
N ILE A 53 9.20 16.25 4.92
CA ILE A 53 7.89 16.76 4.51
C ILE A 53 7.42 17.79 5.54
N VAL A 54 7.73 19.06 5.26
CA VAL A 54 7.31 20.19 6.09
C VAL A 54 6.13 20.95 5.49
N SER A 55 5.88 20.78 4.19
CA SER A 55 4.81 21.45 3.45
C SER A 55 4.09 20.52 2.45
N LEU A 56 2.98 21.01 1.88
CA LEU A 56 2.30 20.31 0.79
C LEU A 56 3.11 20.29 -0.52
N GLU A 57 4.05 21.21 -0.70
CA GLU A 57 4.90 21.30 -1.89
C GLU A 57 5.91 20.14 -1.93
N ASP A 58 6.39 19.74 -0.74
CA ASP A 58 7.29 18.60 -0.53
C ASP A 58 6.59 17.25 -0.79
N MET A 59 5.25 17.21 -0.81
CA MET A 59 4.50 15.98 -1.10
C MET A 59 4.72 15.47 -2.52
N SER A 60 5.14 16.35 -3.43
CA SER A 60 5.53 15.94 -4.79
C SER A 60 6.70 14.94 -4.77
N ALA A 61 7.64 15.10 -3.83
CA ALA A 61 8.74 14.16 -3.61
C ALA A 61 8.26 12.88 -2.89
N ALA A 62 7.27 12.99 -2.01
CA ALA A 62 6.69 11.87 -1.27
C ALA A 62 5.95 10.86 -2.17
N VAL A 63 5.33 11.33 -3.26
CA VAL A 63 4.60 10.49 -4.22
C VAL A 63 5.48 9.42 -4.87
N GLY A 64 6.76 9.72 -5.12
CA GLY A 64 7.70 8.77 -5.72
C GLY A 64 8.25 7.74 -4.73
N LYS A 65 8.07 7.97 -3.43
CA LYS A 65 8.64 7.19 -2.33
C LYS A 65 7.66 6.12 -1.84
N ALA A 66 8.17 4.97 -1.41
CA ALA A 66 7.39 3.94 -0.73
C ALA A 66 8.25 3.14 0.27
N ILE A 67 7.65 2.72 1.38
CA ILE A 67 8.25 1.81 2.35
C ILE A 67 7.67 0.41 2.12
N LEU A 68 8.52 -0.60 1.99
CA LEU A 68 8.09 -1.99 1.87
C LEU A 68 8.19 -2.70 3.21
N THR A 69 7.11 -3.33 3.64
CA THR A 69 7.08 -4.12 4.87
C THR A 69 6.92 -5.61 4.56
N PRO A 70 7.53 -6.50 5.35
CA PRO A 70 7.31 -7.94 5.20
C PRO A 70 5.92 -8.37 5.70
N ARG A 71 5.34 -7.66 6.69
CA ARG A 71 4.05 -8.00 7.31
C ARG A 71 3.04 -6.87 7.20
N ASN A 72 1.76 -7.25 7.17
CA ASN A 72 0.64 -6.30 7.12
C ASN A 72 0.53 -5.42 8.38
N ILE A 73 0.88 -5.94 9.56
CA ILE A 73 0.81 -5.20 10.82
C ILE A 73 1.78 -4.01 10.82
N ASP A 74 3.01 -4.26 10.37
CA ASP A 74 4.06 -3.25 10.26
C ASP A 74 3.68 -2.17 9.21
N PHE A 75 2.88 -2.51 8.20
CA PHE A 75 2.39 -1.57 7.19
C PHE A 75 1.41 -0.53 7.75
N LEU A 76 0.49 -0.94 8.63
CA LEU A 76 -0.52 -0.01 9.18
C LEU A 76 0.13 1.02 10.10
N GLU A 77 0.99 0.55 11.01
CA GLU A 77 1.74 1.40 11.92
C GLU A 77 2.59 2.42 11.16
N MET A 78 3.31 1.96 10.13
CA MET A 78 4.14 2.83 9.30
C MET A 78 3.33 3.92 8.58
N ASN A 79 2.20 3.56 7.97
CA ASN A 79 1.36 4.54 7.29
C ASN A 79 0.80 5.60 8.25
N ASN A 80 0.37 5.18 9.45
CA ASN A 80 -0.14 6.10 10.46
C ASN A 80 0.96 7.01 11.00
N LYS A 81 2.18 6.47 11.17
CA LYS A 81 3.36 7.24 11.56
C LYS A 81 3.72 8.31 10.52
N VAL A 82 3.67 7.98 9.23
CA VAL A 82 3.92 8.98 8.18
C VAL A 82 2.78 9.99 8.09
N LEU A 83 1.52 9.56 8.24
CA LEU A 83 0.38 10.46 8.24
C LEU A 83 0.45 11.49 9.38
N SER A 84 0.84 11.08 10.60
CA SER A 84 0.86 11.99 11.75
C SER A 84 1.81 13.18 11.55
N LYS A 85 2.87 13.00 10.76
CA LYS A 85 3.86 14.04 10.42
C LYS A 85 3.36 15.11 9.46
N LEU A 86 2.32 14.83 8.67
CA LEU A 86 1.80 15.85 7.76
C LEU A 86 1.28 17.07 8.52
N PRO A 87 1.58 18.30 8.08
CA PRO A 87 1.23 19.53 8.81
C PRO A 87 -0.28 19.82 8.83
N GLU A 88 -1.05 19.13 8.00
CA GLU A 88 -2.49 19.36 7.80
C GLU A 88 -3.37 18.73 8.88
N GLN A 89 -4.59 19.25 9.04
CA GLN A 89 -5.56 18.72 10.00
C GLN A 89 -6.05 17.33 9.60
N GLU A 90 -6.04 16.41 10.56
CA GLU A 90 -6.55 15.07 10.39
C GLU A 90 -8.08 15.03 10.37
N LYS A 91 -8.62 14.26 9.44
CA LYS A 91 -10.04 13.97 9.33
C LYS A 91 -10.27 12.46 9.31
N ILE A 92 -11.17 12.01 10.17
CA ILE A 92 -11.52 10.60 10.32
C ILE A 92 -12.82 10.32 9.57
N TYR A 93 -12.77 9.35 8.67
CA TYR A 93 -13.93 8.82 7.97
C TYR A 93 -14.31 7.45 8.54
N ARG A 94 -15.53 7.33 9.04
CA ARG A 94 -16.12 6.08 9.54
C ARG A 94 -16.96 5.39 8.46
N SER A 95 -16.98 4.06 8.47
CA SER A 95 -17.76 3.29 7.51
C SER A 95 -19.21 3.19 7.95
N ILE A 96 -20.07 2.76 7.02
CA ILE A 96 -21.43 2.35 7.34
C ILE A 96 -21.49 0.87 7.00
N ASP A 97 -21.69 0.04 8.01
CA ASP A 97 -21.66 -1.41 7.90
C ASP A 97 -23.06 -1.96 8.15
N GLU A 98 -23.43 -2.97 7.37
CA GLU A 98 -24.77 -3.56 7.44
C GLU A 98 -24.68 -5.06 7.11
N VAL A 99 -25.27 -5.90 7.96
CA VAL A 99 -25.35 -7.35 7.75
C VAL A 99 -26.14 -7.63 6.47
N MET A 100 -25.73 -8.66 5.74
CA MET A 100 -26.48 -9.18 4.60
C MET A 100 -27.32 -10.36 5.08
N ASN A 101 -28.63 -10.20 5.06
CA ASN A 101 -29.56 -11.30 5.29
C ASN A 101 -29.79 -11.99 3.94
N ASP A 102 -29.23 -13.17 3.75
CA ASP A 102 -29.63 -13.99 2.61
C ASP A 102 -31.00 -14.59 2.92
N GLU A 103 -32.01 -14.23 2.13
CA GLU A 103 -33.40 -14.68 2.28
C GLU A 103 -33.56 -16.22 2.24
N THR A 104 -32.50 -16.95 1.87
CA THR A 104 -32.48 -18.41 1.73
C THR A 104 -32.16 -19.18 3.01
N GLU A 105 -31.66 -18.53 4.06
CA GLU A 105 -31.43 -19.20 5.36
C GLU A 105 -32.44 -18.71 6.40
N ALA A 106 -33.65 -19.25 6.30
CA ALA A 106 -34.56 -19.31 7.45
C ALA A 106 -33.79 -19.96 8.61
N ASN A 107 -33.52 -19.18 9.67
CA ASN A 107 -32.89 -19.57 10.95
C ASN A 107 -31.41 -19.21 11.17
N ASN A 108 -31.02 -17.95 10.99
CA ASN A 108 -29.87 -17.42 11.74
C ASN A 108 -30.27 -16.14 12.48
N ASP A 109 -30.86 -16.31 13.68
CA ASP A 109 -31.11 -15.28 14.71
C ASP A 109 -29.81 -14.65 15.27
N THR A 110 -28.70 -14.73 14.54
CA THR A 110 -27.42 -14.18 14.99
C THR A 110 -27.35 -12.70 14.63
N GLU A 111 -27.85 -11.86 15.53
CA GLU A 111 -27.70 -10.42 15.43
C GLU A 111 -26.25 -10.02 15.76
N TYR A 112 -25.45 -9.78 14.72
CA TYR A 112 -24.09 -9.29 14.89
C TYR A 112 -24.11 -7.83 15.37
N SER A 113 -23.38 -7.53 16.44
CA SER A 113 -23.27 -6.15 16.92
C SER A 113 -22.51 -5.28 15.93
N LEU A 114 -22.84 -3.98 15.90
CA LEU A 114 -22.14 -3.04 15.02
C LEU A 114 -20.66 -2.89 15.40
N GLU A 115 -20.31 -2.99 16.69
CA GLU A 115 -18.91 -3.00 17.15
C GLU A 115 -18.14 -4.19 16.58
N PHE A 116 -18.78 -5.37 16.55
CA PHE A 116 -18.18 -6.55 15.95
C PHE A 116 -17.92 -6.32 14.46
N LEU A 117 -18.90 -5.83 13.70
CA LEU A 117 -18.72 -5.50 12.28
C LEU A 117 -17.61 -4.48 12.04
N ASN A 118 -17.58 -3.41 12.84
CA ASN A 118 -16.58 -2.35 12.74
C ASN A 118 -15.16 -2.86 13.04
N SER A 119 -15.02 -3.91 13.86
CA SER A 119 -13.72 -4.54 14.13
C SER A 119 -13.19 -5.37 12.94
N LEU A 120 -14.07 -5.85 12.07
CA LEU A 120 -13.68 -6.69 10.93
C LEU A 120 -13.07 -5.86 9.81
N THR A 121 -11.96 -6.34 9.24
CA THR A 121 -11.39 -5.83 7.99
C THR A 121 -11.05 -7.00 7.05
N PRO A 122 -12.07 -7.57 6.36
CA PRO A 122 -11.86 -8.66 5.42
C PRO A 122 -10.91 -8.28 4.28
N GLN A 123 -10.37 -9.29 3.59
CA GLN A 123 -9.47 -9.05 2.47
C GLN A 123 -10.14 -8.21 1.37
N GLY A 124 -9.48 -7.12 1.00
CA GLY A 124 -9.98 -6.21 -0.04
C GLY A 124 -11.08 -5.26 0.42
N TYR A 125 -11.47 -5.29 1.70
CA TYR A 125 -12.27 -4.25 2.33
C TYR A 125 -11.35 -3.15 2.89
N PRO A 126 -11.77 -1.88 2.84
CA PRO A 126 -11.15 -0.84 3.64
C PRO A 126 -11.51 -1.00 5.14
N PRO A 127 -10.63 -0.57 6.07
CA PRO A 127 -10.88 -0.61 7.52
C PRO A 127 -12.07 0.25 7.93
N HIS A 128 -12.62 0.11 9.14
CA HIS A 128 -13.73 0.95 9.63
C HIS A 128 -13.34 2.41 9.86
N GLU A 129 -12.09 2.70 10.25
CA GLU A 129 -11.57 4.08 10.43
C GLU A 129 -10.47 4.40 9.41
N LEU A 130 -10.55 5.60 8.83
CA LEU A 130 -9.73 6.03 7.69
C LEU A 130 -9.36 7.45 8.03
N HIS A 131 -8.11 7.55 8.42
CA HIS A 131 -7.46 8.74 8.87
C HIS A 131 -6.81 9.36 7.65
N LEU A 132 -7.15 10.61 7.35
CA LEU A 132 -6.63 11.33 6.20
C LEU A 132 -6.29 12.77 6.56
N LYS A 133 -5.29 13.29 5.88
CA LYS A 133 -4.88 14.68 5.88
C LYS A 133 -4.80 15.15 4.43
N LYS A 134 -4.93 16.46 4.20
CA LYS A 134 -4.65 17.02 2.88
C LYS A 134 -3.17 16.76 2.54
N GLY A 135 -2.89 16.52 1.27
CA GLY A 135 -1.59 16.05 0.79
C GLY A 135 -1.37 14.55 0.91
N ALA A 136 -2.20 13.81 1.65
CA ALA A 136 -1.90 12.40 1.91
C ALA A 136 -1.81 11.55 0.64
N VAL A 137 -0.82 10.65 0.59
CA VAL A 137 -0.69 9.67 -0.49
C VAL A 137 -1.52 8.44 -0.18
N ILE A 138 -2.51 8.19 -1.04
CA ILE A 138 -3.46 7.08 -0.91
C ILE A 138 -3.40 6.19 -2.15
N MET A 139 -4.02 5.02 -2.07
CA MET A 139 -4.12 4.05 -3.16
C MET A 139 -5.55 3.54 -3.28
N LEU A 140 -6.05 3.44 -4.52
CA LEU A 140 -7.35 2.85 -4.82
C LEU A 140 -7.35 1.34 -4.56
N LEU A 141 -8.46 0.85 -4.00
CA LEU A 141 -8.72 -0.57 -3.67
C LEU A 141 -9.64 -1.27 -4.67
N ARG A 142 -10.22 -0.51 -5.60
CA ARG A 142 -11.20 -0.99 -6.59
C ARG A 142 -11.02 -0.24 -7.90
N ASN A 143 -11.35 -0.92 -8.99
CA ASN A 143 -11.49 -0.30 -10.29
C ASN A 143 -12.73 0.58 -10.27
N LEU A 144 -12.56 1.88 -10.51
CA LEU A 144 -13.66 2.82 -10.67
C LEU A 144 -13.86 3.17 -12.15
N ARG A 145 -12.76 3.50 -12.83
CA ARG A 145 -12.73 3.83 -14.26
C ARG A 145 -11.35 3.51 -14.84
N VAL A 146 -11.20 2.29 -15.36
CA VAL A 146 -9.90 1.78 -15.85
C VAL A 146 -9.37 2.61 -17.02
N ASN A 147 -10.24 3.02 -17.94
CA ASN A 147 -9.88 3.87 -19.09
C ASN A 147 -9.37 5.27 -18.69
N GLN A 148 -9.67 5.73 -17.47
CA GLN A 148 -9.18 7.00 -16.93
C GLN A 148 -8.02 6.79 -15.94
N GLY A 149 -7.47 5.57 -15.84
CA GLY A 149 -6.38 5.26 -14.92
C GLY A 149 -6.80 5.13 -13.45
N LEU A 150 -8.11 5.07 -13.16
CA LEU A 150 -8.65 4.81 -11.82
C LEU A 150 -8.89 3.32 -11.61
N CYS A 151 -7.78 2.57 -11.60
CA CYS A 151 -7.76 1.14 -11.31
C CYS A 151 -7.29 0.87 -9.88
N ASN A 152 -7.46 -0.38 -9.43
CA ASN A 152 -6.91 -0.87 -8.18
C ASN A 152 -5.38 -0.72 -8.21
N GLY A 153 -4.80 -0.16 -7.15
CA GLY A 153 -3.37 0.13 -7.07
C GLY A 153 -2.98 1.55 -7.53
N THR A 154 -3.86 2.30 -8.21
CA THR A 154 -3.55 3.69 -8.58
C THR A 154 -3.30 4.52 -7.34
N ARG A 155 -2.11 5.14 -7.26
CA ARG A 155 -1.75 6.07 -6.20
C ARG A 155 -2.30 7.46 -6.52
N LEU A 156 -2.84 8.12 -5.51
CA LEU A 156 -3.43 9.45 -5.58
C LEU A 156 -2.90 10.32 -4.43
N THR A 157 -2.90 11.64 -4.64
CA THR A 157 -2.66 12.63 -3.59
C THR A 157 -3.98 13.31 -3.23
N VAL A 158 -4.29 13.41 -1.94
CA VAL A 158 -5.53 14.05 -1.45
C VAL A 158 -5.40 15.58 -1.52
N GLU A 159 -6.35 16.24 -2.19
CA GLU A 159 -6.41 17.70 -2.34
C GLU A 159 -7.59 18.29 -1.55
N HIS A 160 -8.75 17.62 -1.58
CA HIS A 160 -9.97 18.05 -0.91
C HIS A 160 -10.62 16.89 -0.16
N MET A 161 -11.15 17.20 1.02
CA MET A 161 -11.65 16.22 1.99
C MET A 161 -13.09 16.55 2.40
N ASP A 162 -14.06 16.32 1.50
CA ASP A 162 -15.49 16.51 1.80
C ASP A 162 -16.13 15.27 2.43
N ARG A 163 -17.36 15.42 2.95
CA ARG A 163 -18.05 14.36 3.71
C ARG A 163 -18.23 13.06 2.90
N TYR A 164 -18.57 13.18 1.61
CA TYR A 164 -18.96 12.05 0.75
C TYR A 164 -18.08 11.85 -0.49
N ILE A 165 -17.21 12.81 -0.78
CA ILE A 165 -16.35 12.84 -1.96
C ILE A 165 -14.96 13.28 -1.52
N LEU A 166 -13.91 12.60 -2.00
CA LEU A 166 -12.54 13.10 -1.94
C LEU A 166 -12.17 13.69 -3.29
N GLY A 167 -11.54 14.86 -3.28
CA GLY A 167 -10.87 15.42 -4.44
C GLY A 167 -9.40 15.02 -4.40
N CYS A 168 -8.92 14.34 -5.45
CA CYS A 168 -7.56 13.82 -5.49
C CYS A 168 -6.89 14.10 -6.83
N LYS A 169 -5.56 14.04 -6.88
CA LYS A 169 -4.79 14.01 -8.13
C LYS A 169 -4.14 12.65 -8.34
N ILE A 170 -4.10 12.18 -9.59
CA ILE A 170 -3.38 10.97 -9.94
C ILE A 170 -1.88 11.20 -9.77
N ALA A 171 -1.22 10.31 -9.03
CA ALA A 171 0.15 10.53 -8.57
C ALA A 171 1.20 9.96 -9.56
N THR A 172 0.85 8.92 -10.31
CA THR A 172 1.76 8.19 -11.21
C THR A 172 1.07 7.76 -12.53
N GLY A 173 1.86 7.35 -13.52
CA GLY A 173 1.37 6.84 -14.81
C GLY A 173 1.02 7.92 -15.83
N ALA A 174 0.43 7.50 -16.96
CA ALA A 174 0.13 8.38 -18.10
C ALA A 174 -0.83 9.53 -17.77
N ASN A 175 -1.69 9.33 -16.77
CA ASN A 175 -2.69 10.31 -16.34
C ASN A 175 -2.24 11.13 -15.12
N LYS A 176 -0.93 11.15 -14.81
CA LYS A 176 -0.39 11.90 -13.66
C LYS A 176 -0.83 13.37 -13.69
N GLY A 177 -1.20 13.89 -12.52
CA GLY A 177 -1.65 15.26 -12.33
C GLY A 177 -3.14 15.49 -12.60
N GLN A 178 -3.83 14.55 -13.25
CA GLN A 178 -5.27 14.68 -13.48
C GLN A 178 -6.04 14.69 -12.16
N TYR A 179 -6.94 15.66 -12.01
CA TYR A 179 -7.83 15.77 -10.87
C TYR A 179 -9.03 14.84 -11.02
N VAL A 180 -9.37 14.13 -9.95
CA VAL A 180 -10.41 13.10 -9.93
C VAL A 180 -11.19 13.16 -8.63
N LEU A 181 -12.47 12.79 -8.71
CA LEU A 181 -13.36 12.70 -7.56
C LEU A 181 -13.54 11.23 -7.17
N ILE A 182 -13.29 10.92 -5.90
CA ILE A 182 -13.41 9.56 -5.36
C ILE A 182 -14.61 9.52 -4.41
N PRO A 183 -15.74 8.92 -4.80
CA PRO A 183 -16.91 8.78 -3.95
C PRO A 183 -16.77 7.59 -3.00
N ARG A 184 -17.63 7.53 -1.98
CA ARG A 184 -17.85 6.30 -1.21
C ARG A 184 -18.59 5.27 -2.05
N ILE A 185 -18.14 4.01 -2.03
CA ILE A 185 -18.80 2.88 -2.68
C ILE A 185 -19.18 1.81 -1.65
N ILE A 186 -20.03 0.87 -2.04
CA ILE A 186 -20.41 -0.26 -1.20
C ILE A 186 -19.53 -1.45 -1.57
N PHE A 187 -18.78 -1.95 -0.58
CA PHE A 187 -18.07 -3.22 -0.64
C PHE A 187 -19.03 -4.32 -0.23
N ARG A 188 -19.14 -5.35 -1.06
CA ARG A 188 -19.94 -6.55 -0.80
C ARG A 188 -19.04 -7.78 -0.77
N PRO A 189 -19.38 -8.79 0.04
CA PRO A 189 -18.71 -10.06 -0.01
C PRO A 189 -19.03 -10.72 -1.35
N PRO A 190 -18.11 -11.51 -1.91
CA PRO A 190 -18.42 -12.29 -3.10
C PRO A 190 -19.57 -13.28 -2.83
N ALA A 191 -20.22 -13.74 -3.90
CA ALA A 191 -21.33 -14.71 -3.79
C ALA A 191 -20.89 -16.05 -3.18
N TYR A 192 -19.62 -16.43 -3.37
CA TYR A 192 -19.02 -17.65 -2.82
C TYR A 192 -18.46 -17.47 -1.39
N ASP A 193 -18.62 -16.30 -0.77
CA ASP A 193 -18.17 -16.07 0.60
C ASP A 193 -19.04 -16.85 1.59
N THR A 194 -18.47 -17.88 2.21
CA THR A 194 -19.13 -18.72 3.22
C THR A 194 -18.87 -18.24 4.65
N SER A 195 -18.39 -17.01 4.83
CA SER A 195 -18.18 -16.43 6.15
C SER A 195 -19.51 -16.36 6.92
N PRO A 196 -19.52 -16.69 8.22
CA PRO A 196 -20.75 -16.71 9.01
C PRO A 196 -21.40 -15.31 9.12
N CYS A 197 -20.58 -14.26 9.13
CA CYS A 197 -21.02 -12.88 9.12
C CYS A 197 -20.78 -12.25 7.74
N ARG A 198 -21.76 -12.33 6.85
CA ARG A 198 -21.73 -11.60 5.57
C ARG A 198 -22.23 -10.17 5.82
N PHE A 199 -21.44 -9.16 5.45
CA PHE A 199 -21.82 -7.76 5.63
C PHE A 199 -21.30 -6.89 4.48
N LYS A 200 -22.05 -5.83 4.18
CA LYS A 200 -21.65 -4.80 3.23
C LYS A 200 -21.10 -3.59 3.97
N ARG A 201 -20.08 -2.95 3.39
CA ARG A 201 -19.41 -1.77 3.97
C ARG A 201 -19.42 -0.61 2.98
N LYS A 202 -20.07 0.51 3.31
CA LYS A 202 -20.04 1.74 2.51
C LYS A 202 -18.87 2.64 2.94
N ARG A 203 -17.92 2.87 2.03
CA ARG A 203 -16.69 3.61 2.33
C ARG A 203 -15.96 4.13 1.09
N PHE A 204 -15.06 5.10 1.26
CA PHE A 204 -14.10 5.44 0.20
C PHE A 204 -13.24 4.20 -0.14
N PRO A 205 -13.07 3.88 -1.43
CA PRO A 205 -12.31 2.71 -1.86
C PRO A 205 -10.81 2.99 -1.86
N VAL A 206 -10.27 3.50 -0.76
CA VAL A 206 -8.88 3.94 -0.65
C VAL A 206 -8.24 3.49 0.66
N ARG A 207 -6.91 3.45 0.67
CA ARG A 207 -6.07 3.29 1.87
C ARG A 207 -4.83 4.17 1.76
N LEU A 208 -4.18 4.47 2.87
CA LEU A 208 -2.86 5.10 2.87
C LEU A 208 -1.84 4.24 2.11
N ALA A 209 -0.90 4.91 1.44
CA ALA A 209 0.03 4.29 0.51
C ALA A 209 1.46 4.85 0.64
N TYR A 210 1.91 5.13 1.86
CA TYR A 210 3.30 5.43 2.18
C TYR A 210 4.12 4.15 2.34
N ALA A 211 3.55 3.19 3.05
CA ALA A 211 4.08 1.83 3.10
C ALA A 211 3.24 0.90 2.23
N MET A 212 3.74 -0.30 1.92
CA MET A 212 2.97 -1.44 1.43
C MET A 212 3.70 -2.74 1.72
N THR A 213 2.99 -3.86 1.72
CA THR A 213 3.67 -5.14 1.82
C THR A 213 4.39 -5.46 0.52
N ILE A 214 5.51 -6.18 0.64
CA ILE A 214 6.30 -6.64 -0.49
C ILE A 214 5.40 -7.35 -1.53
N ASN A 215 4.56 -8.30 -1.12
CA ASN A 215 3.65 -8.98 -2.06
C ASN A 215 2.69 -8.04 -2.82
N LYS A 216 2.29 -6.90 -2.24
CA LYS A 216 1.39 -5.92 -2.89
C LYS A 216 2.11 -4.92 -3.78
N SER A 217 3.43 -4.87 -3.68
CA SER A 217 4.29 -3.98 -4.42
C SER A 217 4.73 -4.56 -5.76
N GLN A 218 4.59 -5.88 -5.95
CA GLN A 218 4.81 -6.53 -7.24
C GLN A 218 3.94 -5.88 -8.33
N GLY A 219 4.57 -5.49 -9.45
CA GLY A 219 3.91 -4.82 -10.57
C GLY A 219 3.77 -3.30 -10.45
N GLN A 220 4.13 -2.68 -9.32
CA GLN A 220 4.16 -1.23 -9.17
C GLN A 220 5.55 -0.64 -9.49
N THR A 221 5.57 0.65 -9.85
CA THR A 221 6.82 1.38 -10.13
C THR A 221 6.96 2.56 -9.17
N PHE A 222 8.12 2.66 -8.54
CA PHE A 222 8.47 3.70 -7.56
C PHE A 222 9.81 4.34 -7.95
N ASN A 223 10.00 5.61 -7.57
CA ASN A 223 11.26 6.32 -7.78
C ASN A 223 12.25 6.03 -6.65
N TRP A 224 11.73 5.81 -5.44
CA TRP A 224 12.52 5.49 -4.25
C TRP A 224 11.78 4.47 -3.40
N VAL A 225 12.50 3.46 -2.93
CA VAL A 225 11.94 2.37 -2.14
C VAL A 225 12.91 2.00 -1.04
N GLU A 226 12.42 1.87 0.19
CA GLU A 226 13.18 1.26 1.27
C GLU A 226 12.38 0.18 1.97
N THR A 227 13.06 -0.80 2.57
CA THR A 227 12.43 -1.96 3.20
C THR A 227 12.52 -1.86 4.72
N TYR A 228 11.37 -1.90 5.41
CA TYR A 228 11.27 -1.86 6.87
C TYR A 228 11.45 -3.25 7.50
N ARG A 229 12.27 -3.33 8.56
CA ARG A 229 12.65 -4.55 9.31
C ARG A 229 13.31 -5.64 8.47
N LEU A 230 14.54 -5.38 8.04
CA LEU A 230 15.53 -6.43 7.86
C LEU A 230 16.21 -6.66 9.22
N GLN A 231 15.64 -7.53 10.07
CA GLN A 231 16.43 -8.03 11.20
C GLN A 231 17.69 -8.69 10.63
N LYS A 232 18.84 -8.40 11.24
CA LYS A 232 20.24 -8.75 10.87
C LYS A 232 20.54 -10.21 10.43
N SER A 233 19.54 -11.08 10.26
CA SER A 233 19.73 -12.50 9.93
C SER A 233 18.69 -13.12 8.98
N LYS A 234 17.66 -12.42 8.48
CA LYS A 234 16.66 -13.06 7.60
C LYS A 234 16.19 -12.18 6.46
N LEU A 235 16.89 -12.23 5.33
CA LEU A 235 16.31 -11.91 4.03
C LEU A 235 15.65 -13.16 3.44
N ARG A 236 14.31 -13.17 3.36
CA ARG A 236 13.63 -13.87 2.25
C ARG A 236 13.45 -12.84 1.14
N VAL A 237 14.33 -12.90 0.16
CA VAL A 237 14.26 -12.05 -1.03
C VAL A 237 13.01 -12.45 -1.81
N VAL A 238 12.00 -11.58 -1.82
CA VAL A 238 10.99 -11.63 -2.88
C VAL A 238 11.63 -10.97 -4.10
N GLN A 239 12.03 -11.80 -5.05
CA GLN A 239 12.41 -11.35 -6.38
C GLN A 239 11.28 -10.49 -6.98
N SER A 240 11.69 -9.47 -7.75
CA SER A 240 10.91 -8.57 -8.61
C SER A 240 10.32 -7.29 -8.00
N MET A 241 11.18 -6.39 -7.49
CA MET A 241 10.82 -4.96 -7.41
C MET A 241 11.91 -4.03 -7.91
N VAL A 242 12.23 -4.18 -9.19
CA VAL A 242 12.20 -3.05 -10.13
C VAL A 242 11.68 -3.68 -11.45
N THR A 243 10.49 -3.28 -11.92
CA THR A 243 9.49 -4.04 -12.72
C THR A 243 9.90 -4.55 -14.13
N GLY A 244 8.98 -5.14 -14.93
CA GLY A 244 9.08 -5.29 -16.40
C GLY A 244 9.27 -6.70 -16.98
N ALA A 245 8.15 -7.43 -17.12
CA ALA A 245 7.84 -8.48 -18.10
C ALA A 245 9.01 -9.10 -18.89
N ASP A 246 9.31 -10.37 -18.62
CA ASP A 246 8.81 -11.42 -19.50
C ASP A 246 8.53 -12.66 -18.66
N ASP A 247 7.37 -13.26 -18.93
CA ASP A 247 7.02 -14.60 -18.50
C ASP A 247 8.17 -15.56 -18.83
N LYS A 248 8.62 -16.33 -17.85
CA LYS A 248 8.83 -17.77 -18.02
C LYS A 248 8.98 -18.46 -16.67
N VAL A 249 7.90 -19.16 -16.36
CA VAL A 249 7.85 -20.42 -15.61
C VAL A 249 9.16 -21.19 -15.71
N ILE A 250 9.76 -21.53 -14.56
CA ILE A 250 10.11 -22.90 -14.20
C ILE A 250 9.72 -23.10 -12.74
#